data_AF-A0A0D6L502-F1
#
_entry.id   AF-A0A0D6L502-F1
#
_cell.length_a   1.000
_cell.length_b   1.000
_cell.length_c   1.000
_cell.angle_alpha   90.00
_cell.angle_beta   90.00
_cell.angle_gamma   90.00
#
_symmetry.space_group_name_H-M   'P 1'
#
loop_
_entity.id
_entity.type
_entity.pdbx_description
1 polymer ?
#
loop_
_entity_poly.entity_id
_entity_poly.type
_entity_poly.pdbx_seq_one_letter_code
_entity_poly.pdbx_strand_id
1 'polypeptide(L)'
;MVYTYNSADSRIAENDQKQLNVGFATYHLNRPGYSFLSQPQERLYIRYSAFVNGAFGIRRTRMILEPGVYFHQQGNAREIMYGLYGRKEIGIRIPNNQIILEIVKELGNPVAVTSLHNEEDIIQEYFADPYAIYERYEGKVDYIIDGGYGNLDASTIVDCTGSTPEIIRQGIGILKD
;
A
#
# COMPACT_ATOMS: atom_id res chain seq x y z
N MET A 1 19.72 -0.96 -2.83
CA MET A 1 20.07 0.21 -2.00
C MET A 1 19.14 1.34 -2.36
N VAL A 2 18.52 1.98 -1.37
CA VAL A 2 17.63 3.12 -1.56
C VAL A 2 18.10 4.23 -0.62
N TYR A 3 18.19 5.44 -1.13
CA TYR A 3 18.46 6.65 -0.39
C TYR A 3 17.23 7.54 -0.44
N THR A 4 16.80 8.01 0.72
CA THR A 4 15.64 8.87 0.88
C THR A 4 16.08 10.15 1.57
N TYR A 5 15.87 11.28 0.90
CA TYR A 5 15.96 12.60 1.47
C TYR A 5 14.55 13.11 1.80
N ASN A 6 14.36 13.63 3.01
CA ASN A 6 13.11 14.25 3.43
C ASN A 6 13.43 15.60 4.10
N SER A 7 12.74 16.66 3.67
CA SER A 7 13.01 18.03 4.13
C SER A 7 12.05 18.54 5.20
N ALA A 8 11.02 17.77 5.59
CA ALA A 8 9.99 18.22 6.54
C ALA A 8 9.44 17.07 7.41
N ASP A 9 9.06 17.40 8.65
CA ASP A 9 8.26 16.51 9.49
C ASP A 9 6.87 16.36 8.86
N SER A 10 6.50 15.12 8.53
CA SER A 10 5.20 14.81 7.94
C SER A 10 4.12 14.91 9.02
N ARG A 11 3.54 16.10 9.19
CA ARG A 11 2.30 16.27 9.96
C ARG A 11 1.12 15.85 9.07
N ILE A 12 0.22 15.05 9.61
CA ILE A 12 -0.93 14.46 8.87
C ILE A 12 -1.80 15.53 8.19
N ALA A 13 -1.82 16.77 8.70
CA ALA A 13 -2.59 17.88 8.17
C ALA A 13 -1.83 18.81 7.20
N GLU A 14 -0.53 18.60 6.98
CA GLU A 14 0.31 19.56 6.26
C GLU A 14 0.83 18.98 4.94
N ASN A 15 0.50 19.64 3.83
CA ASN A 15 0.93 19.25 2.48
C ASN A 15 2.25 19.93 2.07
N ASP A 16 3.21 20.02 2.99
CA ASP A 16 4.52 20.64 2.76
C ASP A 16 5.65 19.60 2.59
N GLN A 17 5.28 18.32 2.43
CA GLN A 17 6.24 17.24 2.24
C GLN A 17 7.08 17.47 0.97
N LYS A 18 8.39 17.41 1.14
CA LYS A 18 9.38 17.35 0.05
C LYS A 18 10.26 16.14 0.29
N GLN A 19 9.98 15.08 -0.45
CA GLN A 19 10.74 13.85 -0.41
C GLN A 19 11.43 13.62 -1.75
N LEU A 20 12.65 13.12 -1.71
CA LEU A 20 13.36 12.62 -2.88
C LEU A 20 13.89 11.22 -2.55
N ASN A 21 13.53 10.26 -3.38
CA ASN A 21 13.96 8.88 -3.28
C ASN A 21 14.82 8.55 -4.51
N VAL A 22 15.98 7.98 -4.27
CA VAL A 22 16.90 7.51 -5.30
C VAL A 22 17.30 6.10 -4.94
N GLY A 23 17.17 5.16 -5.86
CA GLY A 23 17.48 3.77 -5.56
C GLY A 23 18.04 2.99 -6.74
N PHE A 24 18.74 1.92 -6.38
CA PHE A 24 19.27 0.95 -7.30
C PHE A 24 19.13 -0.45 -6.71
N ALA A 25 18.73 -1.41 -7.53
CA ALA A 25 18.58 -2.81 -7.15
C ALA A 25 19.04 -3.74 -8.27
N THR A 26 19.63 -4.87 -7.85
CA THR A 26 20.07 -5.94 -8.73
C THR A 26 19.31 -7.21 -8.37
N TYR A 27 18.68 -7.83 -9.36
CA TYR A 27 17.91 -9.06 -9.19
C TYR A 27 18.52 -10.20 -10.01
N HIS A 28 18.13 -11.44 -9.69
CA HIS A 28 18.57 -12.64 -10.40
C HIS A 28 20.10 -12.86 -10.39
N LEU A 29 20.77 -12.53 -9.29
CA LEU A 29 22.23 -12.65 -9.13
C LEU A 29 22.74 -14.08 -9.41
N ASN A 30 21.99 -15.10 -8.99
CA ASN A 30 22.33 -16.51 -9.25
C ASN A 30 21.83 -17.04 -10.61
N ARG A 31 21.28 -16.17 -11.47
CA ARG A 31 20.74 -16.51 -12.80
C ARG A 31 19.88 -17.80 -12.80
N PRO A 32 18.78 -17.83 -12.02
CA PRO A 32 17.94 -19.01 -11.90
C PRO A 32 17.41 -19.45 -13.27
N GLY A 33 17.20 -20.76 -13.41
CA GLY A 33 16.61 -21.33 -14.61
C GLY A 33 15.14 -20.94 -14.73
N TYR A 34 14.69 -20.62 -15.95
CA TYR A 34 13.30 -20.34 -16.28
C TYR A 34 12.91 -21.07 -17.55
N SER A 35 11.62 -21.39 -17.68
CA SER A 35 11.04 -22.06 -18.83
C SER A 35 9.79 -21.29 -19.23
N PHE A 36 9.73 -20.83 -20.47
CA PHE A 36 8.55 -20.21 -21.07
C PHE A 36 8.00 -21.16 -22.14
N LEU A 37 6.70 -21.50 -22.05
CA LEU A 37 5.98 -22.31 -23.05
C LEU A 37 6.75 -23.55 -23.54
N SER A 38 7.20 -24.39 -22.60
CA SER A 38 7.83 -25.70 -22.89
C SER A 38 9.16 -25.66 -23.66
N GLN A 39 9.86 -24.52 -23.66
CA GLN A 39 11.22 -24.42 -24.19
C GLN A 39 12.27 -24.92 -23.17
N PRO A 40 13.46 -25.37 -23.62
CA PRO A 40 14.54 -25.78 -22.72
C PRO A 40 14.86 -24.68 -21.71
N GLN A 41 15.23 -25.09 -20.49
CA GLN A 41 15.44 -24.19 -19.36
C GLN A 41 16.56 -23.19 -19.66
N GLU A 42 16.21 -21.91 -19.85
CA GLU A 42 17.15 -20.82 -20.06
C GLU A 42 17.52 -20.16 -18.73
N ARG A 43 18.71 -19.56 -18.67
CA ARG A 43 19.15 -18.81 -17.48
C ARG A 43 18.75 -17.36 -17.58
N LEU A 44 17.96 -16.89 -16.61
CA LEU A 44 17.59 -15.49 -16.54
C LEU A 44 18.84 -14.60 -16.52
N TYR A 45 18.80 -13.52 -17.30
CA TYR A 45 19.79 -12.46 -17.19
C TYR A 45 19.61 -11.71 -15.87
N ILE A 46 20.73 -11.25 -15.31
CA ILE A 46 20.71 -10.32 -14.17
C ILE A 46 19.91 -9.08 -14.59
N ARG A 47 19.02 -8.64 -13.72
CA ARG A 47 18.22 -7.43 -13.92
C ARG A 47 18.78 -6.31 -13.06
N TYR A 48 19.10 -5.19 -13.70
CA TYR A 48 19.46 -3.94 -13.06
C TYR A 48 18.25 -3.02 -13.05
N SER A 49 17.96 -2.42 -11.91
CA SER A 49 16.87 -1.46 -11.75
C SER A 49 17.39 -0.21 -11.06
N ALA A 50 17.10 0.95 -11.62
CA ALA A 50 17.40 2.24 -11.01
C ALA A 50 16.14 3.09 -11.01
N PHE A 51 15.95 3.91 -9.98
CA PHE A 51 14.83 4.83 -9.95
C PHE A 51 15.20 6.14 -9.25
N VAL A 52 14.53 7.19 -9.68
CA VAL A 52 14.51 8.50 -9.02
C VAL A 52 13.07 8.96 -9.01
N ASN A 53 12.51 9.21 -7.83
CA ASN A 53 11.19 9.80 -7.68
C ASN A 53 11.19 10.85 -6.58
N GLY A 54 10.44 11.92 -6.79
CA GLY A 54 10.20 12.95 -5.79
C GLY A 54 8.73 12.96 -5.38
N ALA A 55 8.43 13.47 -4.19
CA ALA A 55 7.10 13.85 -3.78
C ALA A 55 7.14 15.31 -3.33
N PHE A 56 6.37 16.17 -3.99
CA PHE A 56 6.32 17.61 -3.74
C PHE A 56 4.90 18.03 -3.43
N GLY A 57 4.64 18.37 -2.18
CA GLY A 57 3.40 19.00 -1.77
C GLY A 57 3.29 20.44 -2.29
N ILE A 58 2.13 20.79 -2.85
CA ILE A 58 1.83 22.16 -3.28
C ILE A 58 1.16 22.90 -2.12
N ARG A 59 1.86 23.91 -1.59
CA ARG A 59 1.39 24.78 -0.51
C ARG A 59 -0.01 25.31 -0.76
N ARG A 60 -0.85 25.31 0.29
CA ARG A 60 -2.26 25.78 0.27
C ARG A 60 -3.17 24.99 -0.69
N THR A 61 -2.78 23.77 -1.06
CA THR A 61 -3.64 22.83 -1.79
C THR A 61 -3.55 21.44 -1.15
N ARG A 62 -4.42 20.51 -1.55
CA ARG A 62 -4.36 19.09 -1.19
C ARG A 62 -3.57 18.23 -2.18
N MET A 63 -2.85 18.84 -3.13
CA MET A 63 -2.19 18.10 -4.21
C MET A 63 -0.73 17.83 -3.87
N ILE A 64 -0.33 16.56 -3.97
CA ILE A 64 1.06 16.13 -4.00
C ILE A 64 1.40 15.71 -5.43
N LEU A 65 2.49 16.25 -5.95
CA LEU A 65 3.06 15.88 -7.25
C LEU A 65 4.21 14.90 -7.05
N GLU A 66 4.11 13.74 -7.68
CA GLU A 66 5.11 12.67 -7.61
C GLU A 66 5.76 12.40 -8.98
N PRO A 67 6.70 13.26 -9.44
CA PRO A 67 7.48 12.96 -10.63
C PRO A 67 8.41 11.77 -10.36
N GLY A 68 8.46 10.82 -11.30
CA GLY A 68 9.32 9.65 -11.18
C GLY A 68 9.83 9.15 -12.51
N VAL A 69 11.05 8.61 -12.49
CA VAL A 69 11.68 7.89 -13.59
C VAL A 69 12.20 6.57 -13.05
N TYR A 70 11.85 5.48 -13.72
CA TYR A 70 12.25 4.11 -13.43
C TYR A 70 12.94 3.55 -14.66
N PHE A 71 14.10 2.95 -14.45
CA PHE A 71 14.90 2.31 -15.48
C PHE A 71 15.10 0.85 -15.10
N HIS A 72 14.83 -0.05 -16.03
CA HIS A 72 15.11 -1.47 -15.90
C HIS A 72 15.88 -1.97 -17.11
N GLN A 73 16.91 -2.78 -16.87
CA GLN A 73 17.62 -3.49 -17.92
C GLN A 73 17.79 -4.96 -17.54
N GLN A 74 17.41 -5.86 -18.44
CA GLN A 74 17.57 -7.31 -18.28
C GLN A 74 18.04 -7.92 -19.60
N GLY A 75 19.30 -8.32 -19.66
CA GLY A 75 19.94 -8.72 -20.92
C GLY A 75 19.94 -7.55 -21.92
N ASN A 76 19.40 -7.79 -23.11
CA ASN A 76 19.25 -6.78 -24.17
C ASN A 76 17.98 -5.94 -24.01
N ALA A 77 17.02 -6.36 -23.18
CA ALA A 77 15.78 -5.63 -22.96
C ALA A 77 16.03 -4.43 -22.03
N ARG A 78 15.47 -3.27 -22.40
CA ARG A 78 15.51 -2.03 -21.62
C ARG A 78 14.12 -1.44 -21.55
N GLU A 79 13.71 -1.06 -20.34
CA GLU A 79 12.44 -0.41 -20.06
C GLU A 79 12.70 0.89 -19.30
N ILE A 80 12.06 1.96 -19.76
CA ILE A 80 12.11 3.27 -19.11
C ILE A 80 10.68 3.71 -18.90
N MET A 81 10.29 3.92 -17.66
CA MET A 81 8.99 4.45 -17.28
C MET A 81 9.19 5.79 -16.61
N TYR A 82 8.56 6.83 -17.13
CA TYR A 82 8.59 8.17 -16.55
C TYR A 82 7.18 8.72 -16.50
N GLY A 83 6.88 9.51 -15.47
CA GLY A 83 5.55 10.03 -15.28
C GLY A 83 5.46 11.01 -14.13
N LEU A 84 4.31 11.68 -14.07
CA LEU A 84 3.91 12.52 -12.96
C LEU A 84 2.66 11.91 -12.36
N TYR A 85 2.78 11.36 -11.16
CA TYR A 85 1.65 10.81 -10.43
C TYR A 85 1.12 11.86 -9.46
N GLY A 86 -0.20 11.95 -9.33
CA GLY A 86 -0.84 12.82 -8.35
C GLY A 86 -1.58 11.98 -7.34
N ARG A 87 -1.30 12.19 -6.05
CA ARG A 87 -2.16 11.68 -4.97
C ARG A 87 -2.82 12.87 -4.31
N LYS A 88 -4.14 12.80 -4.16
CA LYS A 88 -4.94 13.89 -3.59
C LYS A 88 -5.16 13.66 -2.09
N GLU A 89 -5.56 12.45 -1.71
CA GLU A 89 -5.97 12.13 -0.33
C GLU A 89 -5.61 10.66 -0.03
N ILE A 90 -5.34 10.36 1.25
CA ILE A 90 -5.09 8.99 1.73
C ILE A 90 -6.01 8.69 2.92
N GLY A 91 -6.65 7.52 2.91
CA GLY A 91 -7.40 7.02 4.06
C GLY A 91 -6.48 6.35 5.06
N ILE A 92 -6.52 6.79 6.32
CA ILE A 92 -5.79 6.16 7.43
C ILE A 92 -6.82 5.56 8.39
N ARG A 93 -6.62 4.30 8.79
CA ARG A 93 -7.45 3.61 9.78
C ARG A 93 -6.58 3.05 10.90
N ILE A 94 -6.96 3.32 12.15
CA ILE A 94 -6.36 2.71 13.34
C ILE A 94 -7.40 1.75 13.94
N PRO A 95 -7.31 0.44 13.66
CA PRO A 95 -8.27 -0.53 14.18
C PRO A 95 -8.04 -0.83 15.67
N ASN A 96 -9.12 -1.01 16.43
CA ASN A 96 -9.05 -1.55 17.78
C ASN A 96 -9.00 -3.09 17.73
N ASN A 97 -7.92 -3.64 17.20
CA ASN A 97 -7.68 -5.09 17.12
C ASN A 97 -6.21 -5.38 17.43
N GLN A 98 -5.95 -6.16 18.48
CA GLN A 98 -4.59 -6.40 18.96
C GLN A 98 -3.71 -7.14 17.95
N ILE A 99 -4.28 -8.06 17.15
CA ILE A 99 -3.53 -8.88 16.19
C ILE A 99 -2.83 -7.97 15.17
N ILE A 100 -3.58 -7.08 14.52
CA ILE A 100 -3.01 -6.19 13.51
C ILE A 100 -2.10 -5.12 14.13
N LEU A 101 -2.36 -4.69 15.37
CA LEU A 101 -1.49 -3.75 16.08
C LEU A 101 -0.12 -4.37 16.37
N GLU A 102 -0.06 -5.62 16.84
CA GLU A 102 1.23 -6.32 17.06
C GLU A 102 1.94 -6.61 15.73
N ILE A 103 1.22 -6.97 14.66
CA ILE A 103 1.81 -7.15 13.33
C ILE A 103 2.47 -5.86 12.84
N VAL A 104 1.78 -4.73 12.91
CA VAL A 104 2.32 -3.42 12.49
C VAL A 104 3.53 -3.04 13.33
N LYS A 105 3.50 -3.32 14.64
CA LYS A 105 4.59 -3.03 15.58
C LYS A 105 5.85 -3.84 15.26
N GLU A 106 5.71 -5.14 15.01
CA GLU A 106 6.82 -6.02 14.61
C GLU A 106 7.33 -5.68 13.20
N LEU A 107 6.44 -5.31 12.27
CA LEU A 107 6.80 -4.89 10.91
C LEU A 107 7.54 -3.54 10.89
N GLY A 108 7.32 -2.69 11.90
CA GLY A 108 7.87 -1.34 11.99
C GLY A 108 7.36 -0.36 10.92
N ASN A 109 6.36 -0.76 10.13
CA ASN A 109 5.79 0.00 9.02
C ASN A 109 4.25 -0.18 8.97
N PRO A 110 3.48 0.79 8.44
CA PRO A 110 2.05 0.62 8.21
C PRO A 110 1.73 -0.52 7.24
N VAL A 111 0.56 -1.13 7.42
CA VAL A 111 0.04 -2.17 6.51
C VAL A 111 -1.02 -1.56 5.59
N ALA A 112 -0.82 -1.71 4.28
CA ALA A 112 -1.86 -1.40 3.30
C ALA A 112 -2.93 -2.48 3.33
N VAL A 113 -4.18 -2.08 3.54
CA VAL A 113 -5.33 -2.99 3.64
C VAL A 113 -6.45 -2.56 2.70
N THR A 114 -7.26 -3.51 2.28
CA THR A 114 -8.53 -3.27 1.59
C THR A 114 -9.64 -4.03 2.32
N SER A 115 -10.89 -3.58 2.18
CA SER A 115 -12.02 -4.30 2.75
C SER A 115 -12.29 -5.60 1.99
N LEU A 116 -12.56 -6.68 2.72
CA LEU A 116 -12.90 -7.99 2.17
C LEU A 116 -14.40 -8.06 1.89
N HIS A 117 -14.81 -7.63 0.69
CA HIS A 117 -16.20 -7.66 0.26
C HIS A 117 -16.63 -9.06 -0.14
N ASN A 118 -17.89 -9.40 0.13
CA ASN A 118 -18.53 -10.58 -0.41
C ASN A 118 -19.38 -10.21 -1.63
N GLU A 119 -18.85 -10.46 -2.83
CA GLU A 119 -19.53 -10.13 -4.09
C GLU A 119 -20.75 -11.01 -4.37
N GLU A 120 -20.93 -12.12 -3.65
CA GLU A 120 -21.96 -13.12 -3.90
C GLU A 120 -23.17 -13.01 -2.96
N ASP A 121 -23.04 -12.28 -1.84
CA ASP A 121 -24.11 -12.14 -0.84
C ASP A 121 -24.53 -10.67 -0.72
N ILE A 122 -25.77 -10.40 -1.13
CA ILE A 122 -26.36 -9.05 -1.10
C ILE A 122 -26.72 -8.63 0.33
N ILE A 123 -26.87 -9.58 1.25
CA ILE A 123 -27.28 -9.35 2.64
C ILE A 123 -26.05 -9.14 3.53
N GLN A 124 -25.00 -9.93 3.36
CA GLN A 124 -23.72 -9.77 4.04
C GLN A 124 -22.65 -9.25 3.08
N GLU A 125 -22.62 -7.93 2.88
CA GLU A 125 -21.70 -7.24 1.98
C GLU A 125 -20.20 -7.48 2.31
N TYR A 126 -19.89 -7.89 3.56
CA TYR A 126 -18.53 -8.21 4.01
C TYR A 126 -18.47 -9.53 4.75
N PHE A 127 -17.32 -10.21 4.66
CA PHE A 127 -17.07 -11.40 5.46
C PHE A 127 -16.83 -11.04 6.93
N ALA A 128 -17.57 -11.71 7.81
CA ALA A 128 -17.37 -11.66 9.25
C ALA A 128 -16.88 -13.01 9.83
N ASP A 129 -17.20 -14.13 9.19
CA ASP A 129 -16.88 -15.47 9.68
C ASP A 129 -15.49 -15.93 9.18
N PRO A 130 -14.52 -16.21 10.08
CA PRO A 130 -13.22 -16.76 9.71
C PRO A 130 -13.31 -18.07 8.92
N TYR A 131 -14.29 -18.92 9.20
CA TYR A 131 -14.47 -20.20 8.50
C TYR A 131 -14.89 -19.99 7.05
N ALA A 132 -15.83 -19.06 6.81
CA ALA A 132 -16.25 -18.69 5.45
C ALA A 132 -15.09 -18.06 4.65
N ILE A 133 -14.24 -17.25 5.31
CA ILE A 133 -13.02 -16.71 4.70
C ILE A 133 -12.06 -17.85 4.34
N TYR A 134 -11.82 -18.80 5.25
CA TYR A 134 -10.96 -19.95 5.00
C TYR A 134 -11.43 -20.76 3.79
N GLU A 135 -12.69 -21.19 3.79
CA GLU A 135 -13.27 -21.99 2.71
C GLU A 135 -13.12 -21.32 1.33
N ARG A 136 -13.22 -19.99 1.27
CA ARG A 136 -13.15 -19.25 0.01
C ARG A 136 -11.73 -18.91 -0.46
N TYR A 137 -10.83 -18.65 0.48
CA TYR A 137 -9.50 -18.09 0.19
C TYR A 137 -8.34 -19.04 0.51
N GLU A 138 -8.61 -20.25 1.02
CA GLU A 138 -7.61 -21.30 1.14
C GLU A 138 -6.90 -21.51 -0.20
N GLY A 139 -5.56 -21.47 -0.16
CA GLY A 139 -4.70 -21.61 -1.36
C GLY A 139 -4.65 -20.38 -2.28
N LYS A 140 -5.41 -19.32 -2.01
CA LYS A 140 -5.35 -18.04 -2.76
C LYS A 140 -4.55 -16.94 -2.06
N VAL A 141 -4.31 -17.09 -0.76
CA VAL A 141 -3.53 -16.16 0.06
C VAL A 141 -2.45 -16.93 0.82
N ASP A 142 -1.33 -16.26 1.13
CA ASP A 142 -0.22 -16.88 1.85
C ASP A 142 -0.60 -17.26 3.29
N TYR A 143 -1.42 -16.42 3.94
CA TYR A 143 -1.82 -16.60 5.34
C TYR A 143 -3.25 -16.14 5.60
N ILE A 144 -3.92 -16.85 6.49
CA ILE A 144 -5.21 -16.49 7.09
C ILE A 144 -5.00 -16.52 8.60
N ILE A 145 -5.39 -15.44 9.27
CA ILE A 145 -5.27 -15.32 10.72
C ILE A 145 -6.67 -15.29 11.32
N ASP A 146 -7.02 -16.34 12.06
CA ASP A 146 -8.28 -16.40 12.79
C ASP A 146 -8.20 -15.54 14.06
N GLY A 147 -8.99 -14.47 14.09
CA GLY A 147 -9.17 -13.59 15.24
C GLY A 147 -10.58 -13.63 15.83
N GLY A 148 -11.38 -14.65 15.48
CA GLY A 148 -12.81 -14.72 15.77
C GLY A 148 -13.67 -13.90 14.79
N TYR A 149 -14.97 -13.84 15.07
CA TYR A 149 -15.93 -13.12 14.22
C TYR A 149 -15.61 -11.63 14.11
N GLY A 150 -15.56 -11.14 12.88
CA GLY A 150 -15.37 -9.73 12.57
C GLY A 150 -16.60 -8.89 12.91
N ASN A 151 -16.39 -7.65 13.33
CA ASN A 151 -17.47 -6.67 13.48
C ASN A 151 -17.75 -6.00 12.12
N LEU A 152 -19.02 -5.99 11.71
CA LEU A 152 -19.52 -5.35 10.50
C LEU A 152 -19.89 -3.88 10.70
N ASP A 153 -19.95 -3.41 11.95
CA ASP A 153 -20.23 -2.02 12.25
C ASP A 153 -19.17 -1.10 11.65
N ALA A 154 -19.65 -0.11 10.92
CA ALA A 154 -18.80 0.84 10.22
C ALA A 154 -17.96 1.69 11.17
N SER A 155 -16.72 1.97 10.77
CA SER A 155 -15.87 2.95 11.47
C SER A 155 -16.35 4.38 11.23
N THR A 156 -16.07 5.25 12.21
CA THR A 156 -16.20 6.69 12.05
C THR A 156 -15.19 7.19 11.03
N ILE A 157 -15.63 8.03 10.10
CA ILE A 157 -14.81 8.67 9.07
C ILE A 157 -14.78 10.16 9.36
N VAL A 158 -13.58 10.70 9.50
CA VAL A 158 -13.33 12.12 9.72
C VAL A 158 -12.52 12.64 8.54
N ASP A 159 -13.06 13.60 7.81
CA ASP A 159 -12.30 14.38 6.85
C ASP A 159 -11.31 15.27 7.61
N CYS A 160 -10.02 15.04 7.39
CA CYS A 160 -8.95 15.85 7.98
C CYS A 160 -8.26 16.73 6.94
N THR A 161 -8.85 16.90 5.75
CA THR A 161 -8.24 17.62 4.62
C THR A 161 -8.55 19.12 4.61
N GLY A 162 -9.45 19.59 5.49
CA GLY A 162 -9.80 21.00 5.71
C GLY A 162 -8.96 21.66 6.81
N SER A 163 -9.32 22.90 7.17
CA SER A 163 -8.71 23.61 8.31
C SER A 163 -9.13 23.02 9.66
N THR A 164 -10.28 22.35 9.70
CA THR A 164 -10.87 21.72 10.88
C THR A 164 -11.32 20.32 10.50
N PRO A 165 -11.15 19.30 11.36
CA PRO A 165 -11.67 17.96 11.09
C PRO A 165 -13.20 17.97 11.02
N GLU A 166 -13.77 17.28 10.03
CA GLU A 166 -15.23 17.18 9.83
C GLU A 166 -15.65 15.71 9.85
N ILE A 167 -16.69 15.36 10.61
CA ILE A 167 -17.20 13.98 10.64
C ILE A 167 -18.04 13.75 9.37
N ILE A 168 -17.52 12.96 8.42
CA ILE A 168 -18.26 12.56 7.21
C ILE A 168 -19.27 11.46 7.54
N ARG A 169 -18.89 10.54 8.44
CA ARG A 169 -19.73 9.43 8.87
C ARG A 169 -19.45 9.09 10.32
N GLN A 170 -20.48 9.10 11.16
CA GLN A 170 -20.39 8.63 12.53
C GLN A 170 -20.57 7.09 12.56
N GLY A 171 -19.58 6.39 13.10
CA GLY A 171 -19.60 4.94 13.31
C GLY A 171 -19.37 4.59 14.78
N ILE A 172 -18.80 3.40 15.03
CA ILE A 172 -18.54 2.89 16.39
C ILE A 172 -17.60 3.78 17.24
N GLY A 173 -16.73 4.56 16.59
CA GLY A 173 -15.85 5.50 17.26
C GLY A 173 -16.60 6.80 17.56
N ILE A 174 -17.30 6.88 18.70
CA ILE A 174 -18.08 8.06 19.07
C ILE A 174 -17.13 9.25 19.30
N LEU A 175 -17.22 10.25 18.43
CA LEU A 175 -16.56 11.53 18.61
C LEU A 175 -17.63 12.54 19.05
N LYS A 176 -17.29 13.38 20.03
CA LYS A 176 -18.14 14.47 20.50
C LYS A 176 -17.51 15.79 20.07
N ASP A 177 -18.35 16.73 19.67
CA ASP A 177 -17.95 18.10 19.33
C ASP A 177 -17.26 18.83 20.51
#